data_AF-A0A2E8UQC0-F1
#
_entry.id   AF-A0A2E8UQC0-F1
#
_cell.length_a   1.000
_cell.length_b   1.000
_cell.length_c   1.000
_cell.angle_alpha   90.00
_cell.angle_beta   90.00
_cell.angle_gamma   90.00
#
_symmetry.space_group_name_H-M   'P 1'
#
loop_
_entity.id
_entity.type
_entity.pdbx_description
1 polymer ?
#
loop_
_entity_poly.entity_id
_entity_poly.type
_entity_poly.pdbx_seq_one_letter_code
_entity_poly.pdbx_strand_id
1 'polypeptide(L)' 'MELDGKNLTSAKGLEKLTQLESLHLPHNKLTDLKGLENLTQLKELPLDDNQLTSVKGLEKLT' A
#
# COMPACT_ATOMS: atom_id res chain seq x y z
N MET A 1 -4.27 9.03 2.29
CA MET A 1 -3.52 9.55 1.12
C MET A 1 -4.11 8.91 -0.11
N GLU A 2 -4.49 9.71 -1.11
CA GLU A 2 -5.20 9.23 -2.30
C GLU A 2 -4.22 9.02 -3.47
N LEU A 3 -4.10 7.78 -3.93
CA LEU A 3 -3.23 7.35 -5.03
C LEU A 3 -3.94 6.40 -6.02
N ASP A 4 -5.27 6.46 -6.07
CA ASP A 4 -6.08 5.75 -7.08
C ASP A 4 -5.65 6.06 -8.52
N GLY A 5 -5.55 5.02 -9.35
CA GLY A 5 -5.38 5.16 -10.80
C GLY A 5 -4.06 5.78 -11.25
N LYS A 6 -3.01 5.76 -10.41
CA LYS A 6 -1.72 6.42 -10.69
C LYS A 6 -0.74 5.57 -11.50
N ASN A 7 -1.14 4.40 -11.97
CA ASN A 7 -0.27 3.43 -12.66
C ASN A 7 0.98 3.04 -11.85
N LEU A 8 0.88 3.04 -10.52
CA LEU A 8 1.98 2.67 -9.65
C LEU A 8 2.29 1.19 -9.80
N THR A 9 3.58 0.86 -9.95
CA THR A 9 4.06 -0.52 -9.98
C THR A 9 4.76 -0.92 -8.68
N SER A 10 5.02 0.04 -7.79
CA SER A 10 5.62 -0.18 -6.48
C SER A 10 5.17 0.91 -5.49
N ALA A 11 5.11 0.54 -4.20
CA ALA A 11 4.88 1.45 -3.08
C ALA A 11 6.18 2.09 -2.53
N LYS A 12 7.33 1.89 -3.20
CA LYS A 12 8.61 2.48 -2.81
C LYS A 12 8.51 4.01 -2.71
N GLY A 13 9.08 4.57 -1.65
CA GLY A 13 9.03 6.01 -1.33
C GLY A 13 7.96 6.37 -0.29
N LEU A 14 7.05 5.46 0.04
CA LEU A 14 6.05 5.67 1.08
C LEU A 14 6.55 5.24 2.48
N GLU A 15 7.74 4.66 2.60
CA GLU A 15 8.22 3.98 3.82
C GLU A 15 8.33 4.92 5.03
N LYS A 16 8.52 6.21 4.78
CA LYS A 16 8.69 7.24 5.80
C LYS A 16 7.39 7.83 6.30
N LEU A 17 6.25 7.49 5.69
CA LEU A 17 4.94 8.02 6.06
C LEU A 17 4.34 7.26 7.25
N THR A 18 5.14 6.97 8.28
CA THR A 18 4.79 6.07 9.40
C THR A 18 3.55 6.48 10.19
N GLN A 19 3.14 7.75 10.09
CA GLN A 19 1.95 8.30 10.73
C GLN A 19 0.68 8.20 9.88
N LEU A 20 0.75 7.58 8.70
CA LEU A 20 -0.38 7.49 7.78
C LEU A 20 -1.41 6.49 8.31
N GLU A 21 -2.65 6.96 8.47
CA GLU A 21 -3.76 6.11 8.94
C GLU A 21 -4.60 5.52 7.80
N SER A 22 -4.61 6.17 6.63
CA SER A 22 -5.36 5.69 5.46
C SER A 22 -4.55 5.92 4.19
N LEU A 23 -4.47 4.90 3.33
CA LEU A 23 -3.75 4.91 2.05
C LEU A 23 -4.59 4.19 0.99
N HIS A 24 -5.09 4.94 0.02
CA HIS A 24 -5.88 4.39 -1.08
C HIS A 24 -4.97 4.15 -2.28
N LEU A 25 -4.85 2.90 -2.69
CA LEU A 25 -4.08 2.47 -3.85
C LEU A 25 -4.90 1.66 -4.89
N PRO A 26 -6.24 1.82 -5.01
CA PRO A 26 -6.98 1.03 -6.00
C PRO A 26 -6.58 1.39 -7.44
N HIS A 27 -6.89 0.49 -8.37
CA HIS A 27 -6.65 0.65 -9.82
C HIS A 27 -5.19 1.01 -10.18
N ASN A 28 -4.24 0.38 -9.51
CA ASN A 28 -2.81 0.50 -9.81
C ASN A 28 -2.28 -0.81 -10.43
N LYS A 29 -0.96 -0.95 -10.52
CA LYS A 29 -0.27 -2.11 -11.11
C LYS A 29 0.73 -2.70 -10.11
N LEU A 30 0.45 -2.58 -8.81
CA LEU A 30 1.32 -3.10 -7.76
C LEU A 30 1.39 -4.62 -7.87
N THR A 31 2.61 -5.17 -7.86
CA THR A 31 2.86 -6.62 -7.85
C THR A 31 3.24 -7.14 -6.47
N ASP A 32 3.73 -6.25 -5.61
CA ASP A 32 4.03 -6.48 -4.20
C ASP A 32 3.73 -5.23 -3.38
N LEU A 33 3.82 -5.36 -2.05
CA LEU A 33 3.56 -4.29 -1.09
C LEU A 33 4.83 -3.83 -0.37
N LYS A 34 5.98 -4.06 -0.99
CA LYS A 34 7.26 -3.66 -0.42
C LYS A 34 7.30 -2.14 -0.26
N GLY A 35 7.68 -1.70 0.93
CA GLY A 35 7.69 -0.30 1.34
C GLY A 35 6.52 0.11 2.23
N LEU A 36 5.52 -0.76 2.45
CA LEU A 36 4.40 -0.50 3.37
C LEU A 36 4.61 -1.12 4.77
N GLU A 37 5.66 -1.90 5.00
CA GLU A 37 5.85 -2.74 6.20
C GLU A 37 6.04 -1.94 7.51
N ASN A 38 6.39 -0.66 7.37
CA ASN A 38 6.61 0.27 8.48
C ASN A 38 5.42 1.19 8.73
N LEU A 39 4.36 1.10 7.93
CA LEU A 39 3.16 1.92 8.07
C LEU A 39 2.23 1.33 9.13
N THR A 40 2.74 1.18 10.36
CA THR A 40 2.05 0.48 11.45
C THR A 40 0.82 1.21 11.97
N GLN A 41 0.63 2.48 11.60
CA GLN A 41 -0.56 3.25 11.94
C GLN A 41 -1.69 3.13 10.90
N LEU A 42 -1.47 2.42 9.78
CA LEU A 42 -2.51 2.23 8.77
C LEU A 42 -3.68 1.43 9.34
N LYS A 43 -4.87 1.98 9.15
CA LYS A 43 -6.18 1.40 9.47
C LYS A 43 -6.96 1.06 8.20
N GLU A 44 -6.69 1.78 7.11
CA GLU A 44 -7.37 1.61 5.83
C GLU A 44 -6.34 1.50 4.70
N LEU A 45 -6.40 0.40 3.94
CA LEU A 45 -5.54 0.14 2.79
C LEU A 45 -6.32 -0.53 1.64
N PRO A 46 -7.20 0.20 0.92
CA PRO A 46 -7.82 -0.29 -0.31
C PRO A 46 -6.77 -0.56 -1.39
N LEU A 47 -6.79 -1.78 -1.94
CA LEU A 47 -5.81 -2.30 -2.90
C LEU A 47 -6.48 -2.94 -4.13
N ASP A 48 -7.79 -2.71 -4.32
CA ASP A 48 -8.57 -3.28 -5.41
C ASP A 48 -7.95 -2.99 -6.78
N ASP A 49 -8.15 -3.89 -7.74
CA ASP A 49 -7.62 -3.76 -9.10
C ASP A 49 -6.11 -3.45 -9.17
N ASN A 50 -5.33 -4.19 -8.38
CA ASN A 50 -3.88 -4.33 -8.52
C ASN A 50 -3.49 -5.71 -9.08
N GLN A 51 -2.18 -5.95 -9.25
CA GLN A 51 -1.62 -7.21 -9.77
C GLN A 51 -0.89 -7.99 -8.67
N LEU A 52 -1.35 -7.86 -7.43
CA LEU A 52 -0.71 -8.46 -6.26
C LEU A 52 -0.83 -9.98 -6.32
N THR A 53 0.30 -10.67 -6.19
CA THR A 53 0.35 -12.14 -6.09
C THR A 53 0.48 -12.61 -4.64
N SER A 54 0.77 -11.68 -3.73
CA SER A 54 0.94 -11.91 -2.31
C SER A 54 0.69 -10.61 -1.55
N VAL A 55 0.22 -10.72 -0.31
CA VAL A 55 0.05 -9.60 0.64
C VAL A 55 1.12 -9.61 1.74
N LYS A 56 2.25 -10.29 1.49
CA LYS A 56 3.39 -10.31 2.41
C LYS A 56 3.86 -8.87 2.69
N GLY A 57 4.19 -8.59 3.95
CA GLY A 57 4.53 -7.25 4.42
C GLY A 57 3.40 -6.51 5.14
N LEU A 58 2.15 -7.02 5.07
CA LEU A 58 1.00 -6.48 5.81
C LEU A 58 0.72 -7.22 7.12
N GLU A 59 1.62 -8.07 7.61
CA GLU A 59 1.37 -8.94 8.78
C GLU A 59 1.11 -8.15 10.08
N LYS A 60 1.40 -6.84 10.08
CA LYS A 60 1.17 -5.94 11.21
C LYS A 60 -0.16 -5.20 11.14
N LEU A 61 -0.84 -5.20 10.00
CA LEU A 61 -2.18 -4.62 9.88
C LEU A 61 -3.16 -5.60 10.53
N THR A 62 -3.82 -5.15 11.59
CA THR A 62 -4.73 -5.97 12.43
C THR A 62 -6.17 -5.51 12.26
#